data_AF-A0A7Y1YQP9-F1
#
_entry.id   AF-A0A7Y1YQP9-F1
#
_cell.length_a   1.000
_cell.length_b   1.000
_cell.length_c   1.000
_cell.angle_alpha   90.00
_cell.angle_beta   90.00
_cell.angle_gamma   90.00
#
_symmetry.space_group_name_H-M   'P 1'
#
loop_
_entity.id
_entity.type
_entity.pdbx_description
1 polymer ?
#
loop_
_entity_poly.entity_id
_entity_poly.type
_entity_poly.pdbx_seq_one_letter_code
_entity_poly.pdbx_strand_id
1 'polypeptide(L)'
;MAKTTDKTRYSDEELKEFEILIDEKLAKAKEQLTFYMKQLEELADNPDSKVKGLDDGVGSIESDRITSMASRQQKLIQHLENAKIRIKNKVYGICRETGKLIAKERLRAVPHATLSIEAKQKQ
;
A
#
# COMPACT_ATOMS: atom_id res chain seq x y z
N MET A 1 2.95 -21.19 -31.64
CA MET A 1 2.81 -22.18 -30.54
C MET A 1 3.24 -21.52 -29.24
N ALA A 2 2.30 -20.96 -28.47
CA ALA A 2 2.62 -20.32 -27.19
C ALA A 2 2.55 -21.37 -26.08
N LYS A 3 3.71 -21.77 -25.52
CA LYS A 3 3.78 -22.57 -24.30
C LYS A 3 3.26 -21.71 -23.13
N THR A 4 1.96 -21.70 -22.90
CA THR A 4 1.40 -21.39 -21.57
C THR A 4 1.64 -22.63 -20.71
N THR A 5 2.84 -22.75 -20.16
CA THR A 5 2.99 -23.50 -18.92
C THR A 5 2.14 -22.76 -17.88
N ASP A 6 1.07 -23.40 -17.41
CA ASP A 6 0.25 -22.96 -16.28
C ASP A 6 1.14 -22.83 -15.03
N LYS A 7 1.95 -21.77 -14.97
CA LYS A 7 2.72 -21.41 -13.79
C LYS A 7 1.71 -20.92 -12.76
N THR A 8 1.38 -21.81 -11.84
CA THR A 8 0.50 -21.52 -10.70
C THR A 8 1.17 -20.69 -9.62
N ARG A 9 2.51 -20.51 -9.69
CA ARG A 9 3.31 -19.71 -8.76
C ARG A 9 4.55 -19.10 -9.40
N TYR A 10 5.06 -18.05 -8.77
CA TYR A 10 6.38 -17.47 -9.03
C TYR A 10 7.52 -18.33 -8.47
N SER A 11 8.69 -18.27 -9.09
CA SER A 11 9.92 -18.91 -8.59
C SER A 11 10.46 -18.19 -7.36
N ASP A 12 11.27 -18.87 -6.56
CA ASP A 12 11.90 -18.27 -5.38
C ASP A 12 12.79 -17.06 -5.72
N GLU A 13 13.41 -17.04 -6.90
CA GLU A 13 14.18 -15.89 -7.42
C GLU A 13 13.27 -14.69 -7.69
N GLU A 14 12.15 -14.90 -8.39
CA GLU A 14 11.16 -13.86 -8.68
C GLU A 14 10.53 -13.32 -7.39
N LEU A 15 10.23 -14.21 -6.43
CA LEU A 15 9.71 -13.84 -5.12
C LEU A 15 10.69 -12.96 -4.33
N LYS A 16 11.99 -13.25 -4.41
CA LYS A 16 13.04 -12.45 -3.77
C LYS A 16 13.16 -11.05 -4.39
N GLU A 17 13.02 -10.92 -5.71
CA GLU A 17 12.94 -9.61 -6.36
C GLU A 17 11.76 -8.79 -5.82
N PHE A 18 10.58 -9.42 -5.69
CA PHE A 18 9.40 -8.75 -5.15
C PHE A 18 9.54 -8.42 -3.66
N GLU A 19 10.22 -9.25 -2.87
CA GLU A 19 10.47 -8.99 -1.46
C GLU A 19 11.30 -7.72 -1.27
N ILE A 20 12.39 -7.57 -2.02
CA ILE A 20 13.23 -6.37 -1.99
C ILE A 20 12.41 -5.13 -2.37
N LEU A 21 11.63 -5.21 -3.45
CA LEU A 21 10.78 -4.11 -3.92
C LEU A 21 9.71 -3.73 -2.89
N ILE A 22 9.13 -4.70 -2.18
CA ILE A 22 8.15 -4.45 -1.12
C ILE A 22 8.83 -3.80 0.08
N ASP A 23 10.02 -4.25 0.48
CA ASP A 23 10.75 -3.69 1.61
C ASP A 23 11.15 -2.22 1.36
N GLU A 24 11.61 -1.89 0.15
CA GLU A 24 11.88 -0.50 -0.24
C GLU A 24 10.63 0.37 -0.17
N LYS A 25 9.49 -0.12 -0.69
CA LYS A 25 8.22 0.61 -0.63
C LYS A 25 7.68 0.73 0.79
N LEU A 26 7.89 -0.28 1.63
CA LEU A 26 7.47 -0.29 3.03
C LEU A 26 8.28 0.72 3.85
N ALA A 27 9.59 0.80 3.63
CA ALA A 27 10.45 1.81 4.26
C ALA A 27 9.98 3.23 3.90
N LYS A 28 9.81 3.52 2.60
CA LYS A 28 9.27 4.80 2.13
C LYS A 28 7.87 5.08 2.70
N ALA A 29 7.04 4.04 2.79
CA ALA A 29 5.69 4.22 3.26
C ALA A 29 5.64 4.59 4.76
N LYS A 30 6.51 3.99 5.56
CA LYS A 30 6.69 4.31 6.99
C LYS A 30 7.24 5.72 7.19
N GLU A 31 8.24 6.12 6.40
CA GLU A 31 8.78 7.48 6.42
C GLU A 31 7.68 8.54 6.15
N GLN A 32 6.86 8.32 5.11
CA GLN A 32 5.73 9.19 4.79
C GLN A 32 4.68 9.23 5.90
N LEU A 33 4.40 8.09 6.55
CA LEU A 33 3.47 8.06 7.68
C LEU A 33 4.00 8.91 8.85
N THR A 34 5.28 8.75 9.20
CA THR A 34 5.94 9.55 10.24
C THR A 34 5.88 11.04 9.90
N PHE A 35 6.08 11.41 8.63
CA PHE A 35 5.93 12.79 8.16
C PHE A 35 4.51 13.34 8.39
N TYR A 36 3.46 12.58 8.06
CA TYR A 36 2.08 13.01 8.33
C TYR A 36 1.76 13.09 9.82
N MET A 37 2.26 12.15 10.63
CA MET A 37 2.08 12.18 12.08
C MET A 37 2.74 13.40 12.71
N LYS A 38 3.96 13.74 12.27
CA LYS A 38 4.67 14.93 12.74
C LYS A 38 3.93 16.23 12.38
N GLN A 39 3.40 16.33 11.16
CA GLN A 39 2.59 17.49 10.77
C GLN A 39 1.31 17.62 11.64
N LEU A 40 0.66 16.50 11.98
CA LEU A 40 -0.50 16.52 12.89
C LEU A 40 -0.12 17.00 14.30
N GLU A 41 1.03 16.58 14.81
CA GLU A 41 1.57 17.02 16.10
C GLU A 41 1.87 18.53 16.08
N GLU A 42 2.53 19.02 15.03
CA GLU A 42 2.81 20.46 14.84
C GLU A 42 1.52 21.30 14.74
N LEU A 43 0.47 20.79 14.07
CA LEU A 43 -0.84 21.44 14.03
C LEU A 43 -1.53 21.47 15.40
N ALA A 44 -1.34 20.42 16.22
CA ALA A 44 -1.97 20.30 17.53
C ALA A 44 -1.30 21.21 18.59
N ASP A 45 0.03 21.35 18.53
CA ASP A 45 0.83 22.12 19.48
C ASP A 45 0.85 23.63 19.20
N ASN A 46 0.40 24.07 18.02
CA ASN A 46 0.45 25.48 17.66
C ASN A 46 -0.81 26.24 18.15
N PRO A 47 -0.69 27.16 19.13
CA PRO A 47 -1.82 27.85 19.76
C PRO A 47 -2.56 28.79 18.80
N ASP A 48 -1.91 29.31 17.76
CA ASP A 48 -2.51 30.19 16.73
C ASP A 48 -3.54 29.42 15.87
N SER A 49 -3.29 28.13 15.62
CA SER A 49 -4.19 27.21 14.90
C SER A 49 -5.42 26.85 15.72
N LYS A 50 -5.32 26.78 17.06
CA LYS A 50 -6.50 26.64 17.93
C LYS A 50 -7.37 27.89 17.93
N VAL A 51 -6.77 29.07 17.86
CA VAL A 51 -7.48 30.36 17.82
C VAL A 51 -8.16 30.59 16.46
N LYS A 52 -7.49 30.27 15.33
CA LYS A 52 -8.10 30.31 13.98
C LYS A 52 -9.10 29.17 13.71
N GLY A 53 -8.90 28.00 14.31
CA GLY A 53 -9.76 26.83 14.12
C GLY A 53 -11.15 26.95 14.75
N LEU A 54 -11.31 27.79 15.77
CA LEU A 54 -12.60 28.05 16.42
C LEU A 54 -13.50 29.04 15.65
N ASP A 55 -12.92 29.88 14.78
CA ASP A 55 -13.64 30.94 14.05
C ASP A 55 -13.87 30.61 12.56
N ASP A 56 -12.95 29.87 11.91
CA ASP A 56 -12.95 29.75 10.44
C ASP A 56 -13.19 28.32 9.87
N GLY A 57 -13.23 27.26 10.70
CA GLY A 57 -13.41 25.87 10.23
C GLY A 57 -12.26 25.26 9.39
N VAL A 58 -11.37 26.10 8.84
CA VAL A 58 -10.22 25.72 7.99
C VAL A 58 -9.21 24.83 8.72
N GLY A 59 -8.96 25.08 10.02
CA GLY A 59 -8.04 24.27 10.83
C GLY A 59 -8.50 22.81 11.02
N SER A 60 -9.81 22.58 11.07
CA SER A 60 -10.40 21.23 11.11
C SER A 60 -10.22 20.51 9.77
N ILE A 61 -10.43 21.22 8.66
CA ILE A 61 -10.36 20.63 7.31
C ILE A 61 -8.93 20.14 6.99
N GLU A 62 -7.90 20.91 7.36
CA GLU A 62 -6.52 20.53 7.09
C GLU A 62 -6.06 19.34 7.95
N SER A 63 -6.42 19.33 9.23
CA SER A 63 -6.12 18.20 10.13
C SER A 63 -6.88 16.93 9.72
N ASP A 64 -8.14 17.04 9.31
CA ASP A 64 -8.93 15.93 8.74
C ASP A 64 -8.30 15.38 7.45
N ARG A 65 -7.80 16.27 6.59
CA ARG A 65 -7.11 15.89 5.36
C ARG A 65 -5.83 15.11 5.65
N ILE A 66 -4.98 15.60 6.54
CA ILE A 66 -3.73 14.93 6.91
C ILE A 66 -4.04 13.58 7.59
N THR A 67 -5.04 13.53 8.47
CA THR A 67 -5.49 12.29 9.13
C THR A 67 -5.98 11.25 8.11
N SER A 68 -6.74 11.68 7.10
CA SER A 68 -7.18 10.81 6.00
C SER A 68 -5.99 10.28 5.18
N MET A 69 -4.98 11.11 4.91
CA MET A 69 -3.76 10.69 4.22
C MET A 69 -2.94 9.70 5.05
N ALA A 70 -2.73 9.97 6.35
CA ALA A 70 -2.07 9.06 7.28
C ALA A 70 -2.78 7.70 7.36
N SER A 71 -4.10 7.70 7.45
CA SER A 71 -4.93 6.48 7.47
C SER A 71 -4.77 5.64 6.20
N ARG A 72 -4.71 6.29 5.03
CA ARG A 72 -4.43 5.60 3.75
C ARG A 72 -3.04 4.99 3.74
N GLN A 73 -2.05 5.71 4.29
CA GLN A 73 -0.68 5.24 4.37
C GLN A 73 -0.52 4.04 5.30
N GLN A 74 -1.19 4.05 6.46
CA GLN A 74 -1.24 2.91 7.37
C GLN A 74 -1.83 1.66 6.68
N LYS A 75 -2.94 1.82 5.95
CA LYS A 75 -3.52 0.73 5.16
C LYS A 75 -2.53 0.21 4.12
N LEU A 76 -1.82 1.09 3.42
CA LEU A 76 -0.79 0.68 2.46
C LEU A 76 0.33 -0.13 3.13
N ILE A 77 0.84 0.31 4.28
CA ILE A 77 1.85 -0.42 5.06
C ILE A 77 1.33 -1.82 5.42
N GLN A 78 0.11 -1.91 5.97
CA GLN A 78 -0.52 -3.20 6.30
C GLN A 78 -0.63 -4.12 5.07
N HIS A 79 -0.99 -3.57 3.92
CA HIS A 79 -1.08 -4.33 2.68
C HIS A 79 0.28 -4.82 2.17
N LEU A 80 1.35 -4.02 2.32
CA LEU A 80 2.72 -4.41 1.99
C LEU A 80 3.24 -5.49 2.94
N GLU A 81 2.97 -5.38 4.23
CA GLU A 81 3.32 -6.41 5.23
C GLU A 81 2.61 -7.74 4.93
N ASN A 82 1.31 -7.68 4.61
CA ASN A 82 0.56 -8.85 4.18
C ASN A 82 1.11 -9.45 2.88
N ALA A 83 1.56 -8.63 1.93
CA ALA A 83 2.21 -9.10 0.71
C ALA A 83 3.52 -9.84 1.03
N LYS A 84 4.31 -9.36 1.99
CA LYS A 84 5.53 -10.03 2.46
C LYS A 84 5.23 -11.40 3.08
N ILE A 85 4.17 -11.51 3.88
CA ILE A 85 3.70 -12.79 4.43
C ILE A 85 3.33 -13.76 3.29
N ARG A 86 2.64 -13.28 2.24
CA ARG A 86 2.29 -14.10 1.07
C ARG A 86 3.53 -14.58 0.30
N ILE A 87 4.59 -13.77 0.25
CA ILE A 87 5.87 -14.15 -0.35
C ILE A 87 6.51 -15.29 0.45
N LYS A 88 6.58 -15.16 1.78
CA LYS A 88 7.10 -16.21 2.67
C LYS A 88 6.34 -17.53 2.52
N ASN A 89 5.02 -17.44 2.35
CA ASN A 89 4.14 -18.60 2.14
C ASN A 89 4.12 -19.11 0.70
N LYS A 90 4.89 -18.50 -0.22
CA LYS A 90 4.95 -18.84 -1.66
C LYS A 90 3.59 -18.78 -2.39
N VAL A 91 2.66 -17.97 -1.91
CA VAL A 91 1.31 -17.73 -2.49
C VAL A 91 1.16 -16.30 -3.05
N TYR A 92 2.27 -15.58 -3.14
CA TYR A 92 2.31 -14.23 -3.71
C TYR A 92 2.03 -14.26 -5.22
N GLY A 93 1.29 -13.25 -5.67
CA GLY A 93 0.96 -13.11 -7.09
C GLY A 93 -0.13 -14.06 -7.61
N ILE A 94 -0.78 -14.83 -6.73
CA ILE A 94 -1.99 -15.61 -7.08
C ILE A 94 -3.21 -14.72 -6.83
N CYS A 95 -4.12 -14.67 -7.82
CA CYS A 95 -5.38 -13.94 -7.70
C CYS A 95 -6.32 -14.67 -6.73
N ARG A 96 -6.87 -13.94 -5.75
CA ARG A 96 -7.77 -14.51 -4.74
C ARG A 96 -9.10 -15.02 -5.30
N GLU A 97 -9.60 -14.44 -6.39
CA GLU A 97 -10.87 -14.83 -7.00
C GLU A 97 -10.70 -15.91 -8.07
N THR A 98 -9.75 -15.73 -8.98
CA THR A 98 -9.62 -16.61 -10.15
C THR A 98 -8.61 -17.73 -9.93
N GLY A 99 -7.78 -17.67 -8.89
CA GLY A 99 -6.67 -18.60 -8.68
C GLY A 99 -5.55 -18.50 -9.72
N LYS A 100 -5.64 -17.57 -10.68
CA LYS A 100 -4.65 -17.37 -11.75
C LYS A 100 -3.48 -16.52 -11.28
N LEU A 101 -2.33 -16.68 -11.93
CA LEU A 101 -1.16 -15.84 -11.72
C LEU A 101 -1.45 -14.40 -12.21
N ILE A 102 -1.23 -13.41 -11.34
CA ILE A 102 -1.29 -11.98 -11.66
C ILE A 102 -0.02 -11.62 -12.42
N ALA A 103 -0.13 -10.93 -13.56
CA ALA A 103 1.03 -10.53 -14.37
C ALA A 103 2.12 -9.80 -13.58
N LYS A 104 3.39 -10.12 -13.85
CA LYS A 104 4.55 -9.53 -13.17
C LYS A 104 4.59 -8.01 -13.27
N GLU A 105 4.27 -7.46 -14.44
CA GLU A 105 4.27 -6.02 -14.69
C GLU A 105 3.31 -5.30 -13.74
N ARG A 106 2.13 -5.89 -13.50
CA ARG A 106 1.18 -5.37 -12.51
C ARG A 106 1.72 -5.42 -11.10
N LEU A 107 2.38 -6.50 -10.69
CA LEU A 107 2.95 -6.62 -9.35
C LEU A 107 4.16 -5.70 -9.15
N ARG A 108 4.92 -5.39 -10.21
CA ARG A 108 5.99 -4.38 -10.16
C ARG A 108 5.41 -2.97 -9.92
N ALA A 109 4.33 -2.62 -10.61
CA ALA A 109 3.63 -1.36 -10.40
C ALA A 109 2.96 -1.30 -9.02
N VAL A 110 2.14 -2.31 -8.70
CA VAL A 110 1.30 -2.39 -7.50
C VAL A 110 1.53 -3.73 -6.78
N PRO A 111 2.56 -3.83 -5.91
CA PRO A 111 2.98 -5.09 -5.30
C PRO A 111 2.03 -5.60 -4.20
N HIS A 112 1.11 -4.76 -3.72
CA HIS A 112 0.08 -5.19 -2.79
C HIS A 112 -1.18 -5.72 -3.48
N ALA A 113 -1.21 -5.80 -4.81
CA ALA A 113 -2.38 -6.26 -5.55
C ALA A 113 -2.69 -7.75 -5.23
N THR A 114 -3.92 -8.02 -4.80
CA THR A 114 -4.44 -9.36 -4.51
C THR A 114 -5.34 -9.90 -5.62
N LEU A 115 -5.79 -9.04 -6.53
CA LEU A 115 -6.71 -9.35 -7.61
C LEU A 115 -6.03 -9.22 -8.98
N SER A 116 -6.47 -10.00 -9.97
CA SER A 116 -6.06 -9.87 -11.37
C SER A 116 -6.76 -8.66 -12.03
N ILE A 117 -6.38 -8.31 -13.27
CA ILE A 117 -6.99 -7.18 -13.99
C ILE A 117 -8.44 -7.52 -14.33
N GLU A 118 -8.67 -8.75 -14.79
CA GLU A 118 -9.99 -9.30 -15.06
C GLU A 118 -10.90 -9.26 -13.82
N ALA A 119 -10.39 -9.66 -12.64
CA ALA A 119 -11.15 -9.65 -11.39
C ALA A 119 -11.50 -8.21 -10.96
N LYS A 120 -10.53 -7.29 -11.05
CA LYS A 120 -10.76 -5.89 -10.69
C LYS A 120 -11.73 -5.17 -11.64
N GLN A 121 -11.82 -5.57 -12.90
CA GLN A 121 -12.77 -5.00 -13.87
C GLN A 121 -14.21 -5.50 -13.69
N LYS A 122 -14.40 -6.61 -12.98
CA LYS A 122 -15.72 -7.19 -12.68
C LYS A 122 -16.33 -6.67 -11.38
N GLN A 123 -15.59 -5.84 -10.64
CA GLN A 123 -15.99 -5.24 -9.36
C GLN A 123 -16.33 -3.77 -9.57
#